data_AF-A0A965Y698-F1
#
_entry.id   AF-A0A965Y698-F1
#
_cell.length_a   1.000
_cell.length_b   1.000
_cell.length_c   1.000
_cell.angle_alpha   90.00
_cell.angle_beta   90.00
_cell.angle_gamma   90.00
#
_symmetry.space_group_name_H-M   'P 1'
#
loop_
_entity.id
_entity.type
_entity.pdbx_description
1 polymer ?
#
loop_
_entity_poly.entity_id
_entity_poly.type
_entity_poly.pdbx_seq_one_letter_code
_entity_poly.pdbx_strand_id
1 'polypeptide(L)'
;MKKEEIPGSIGDREEKILKLSDDIWEYAETKFEEYKSASRYCELLEAEGFRVTKGIADMDPACQTRLLTFLDEGLVSPMGWHGKPFSAPLIIVAATNRPVREWIASGNPSFREDLFYRFDCVISLPPLRERRKDMRLLVSLSLQEEEVNPGYLEGDGIRRISLDAVDALERMNFPGNFRELRVRLKRACSAARREGVQILCLRHLLH
;
A
#
# COMPACT_ATOMS: atom_id res chain seq x y z
N MET A 1 -2.41 -29.92 -41.70
CA MET A 1 -3.27 -28.97 -40.96
C MET A 1 -2.44 -28.32 -39.88
N LYS A 2 -2.35 -26.99 -39.92
CA LYS A 2 -1.50 -26.17 -39.05
C LYS A 2 -2.01 -26.21 -37.61
N LYS A 3 -1.10 -26.30 -36.64
CA LYS A 3 -1.38 -25.98 -35.24
C LYS A 3 -1.60 -24.47 -35.17
N GLU A 4 -2.81 -24.03 -34.87
CA GLU A 4 -3.09 -22.64 -34.51
C GLU A 4 -2.57 -22.42 -33.08
N GLU A 5 -1.53 -21.58 -32.98
CA GLU A 5 -1.06 -21.03 -31.71
C GLU A 5 -2.14 -20.10 -31.14
N ILE A 6 -2.49 -20.32 -29.87
CA ILE A 6 -3.44 -19.49 -29.13
C ILE A 6 -2.80 -18.11 -28.92
N PRO A 7 -3.42 -17.01 -29.40
CA PRO A 7 -2.87 -15.68 -29.23
C PRO A 7 -3.12 -15.20 -27.79
N GLY A 8 -2.05 -14.88 -27.07
CA GLY A 8 -2.11 -14.32 -25.72
C GLY A 8 -1.18 -15.02 -24.75
N SER A 9 0.12 -14.97 -25.03
CA SER A 9 1.15 -15.44 -24.11
C SER A 9 1.14 -14.58 -22.83
N ILE A 10 1.41 -15.20 -21.69
CA ILE A 10 1.47 -14.56 -20.36
C ILE A 10 2.44 -13.36 -20.35
N GLY A 11 3.48 -13.37 -21.21
CA GLY A 11 4.42 -12.27 -21.35
C GLY A 11 3.80 -10.96 -21.86
N ASP A 12 2.81 -11.04 -22.77
CA ASP A 12 2.14 -9.83 -23.30
C ASP A 12 1.27 -9.14 -22.26
N ARG A 13 0.84 -9.85 -21.20
CA ARG A 13 0.04 -9.30 -20.11
C ARG A 13 0.91 -8.63 -19.06
N GLU A 14 2.07 -9.20 -18.74
CA GLU A 14 3.03 -8.61 -17.79
C GLU A 14 3.63 -7.31 -18.33
N GLU A 15 3.97 -7.26 -19.62
CA GLU A 15 4.45 -6.04 -20.28
C GLU A 15 3.38 -4.94 -20.33
N LYS A 16 2.10 -5.31 -20.48
CA LYS A 16 0.97 -4.38 -20.45
C LYS A 16 0.71 -3.83 -19.06
N ILE A 17 0.90 -4.63 -18.01
CA ILE A 17 0.73 -4.23 -16.60
C ILE A 17 1.84 -3.26 -16.18
N LEU A 18 3.09 -3.50 -16.61
CA LEU A 18 4.23 -2.61 -16.35
C LEU A 18 4.09 -1.28 -17.10
N LYS A 19 3.66 -1.29 -18.36
CA LYS A 19 3.36 -0.04 -19.09
C LYS A 19 2.19 0.73 -18.46
N LEU A 20 1.13 0.03 -18.05
CA LEU A 20 0.02 0.67 -17.34
C LEU A 20 0.49 1.31 -16.02
N SER A 21 1.41 0.71 -15.27
CA SER A 21 1.85 1.32 -14.00
C SER A 21 2.55 2.65 -14.25
N ASP A 22 3.46 2.70 -15.21
CA ASP A 22 4.26 3.90 -15.49
C ASP A 22 3.40 5.01 -16.09
N ASP A 23 2.48 4.66 -17.00
CA ASP A 23 1.52 5.60 -17.61
C ASP A 23 0.52 6.14 -16.58
N ILE A 24 0.10 5.32 -15.60
CA ILE A 24 -0.78 5.73 -14.50
C ILE A 24 -0.07 6.72 -13.57
N TRP A 25 1.21 6.48 -13.27
CA TRP A 25 1.99 7.37 -12.41
C TRP A 25 2.28 8.71 -13.08
N GLU A 26 2.69 8.71 -14.35
CA GLU A 26 2.95 9.94 -15.11
C GLU A 26 1.66 10.75 -15.34
N TYR A 27 0.52 10.08 -15.59
CA TYR A 27 -0.78 10.74 -15.69
C TYR A 27 -1.26 11.31 -14.34
N ALA A 28 -1.04 10.58 -13.24
CA ALA A 28 -1.37 11.04 -11.90
C ALA A 28 -0.54 12.27 -11.50
N GLU A 29 0.76 12.29 -11.77
CA GLU A 29 1.67 13.42 -11.48
C GLU A 29 1.36 14.65 -12.34
N THR A 30 1.08 14.45 -13.63
CA THR A 30 0.74 15.56 -14.55
C THR A 30 -0.58 16.23 -14.15
N LYS A 31 -1.55 15.45 -13.68
CA LYS A 31 -2.83 15.96 -13.18
C LYS A 31 -2.71 16.57 -11.78
N PHE A 32 -1.80 16.06 -10.94
CA PHE A 32 -1.55 16.56 -9.59
C PHE A 32 -1.19 18.05 -9.54
N GLU A 33 -0.33 18.53 -10.46
CA GLU A 33 0.03 19.96 -10.51
C GLU A 33 -1.11 20.86 -11.04
N GLU A 34 -2.02 20.32 -11.84
CA GLU A 34 -3.15 21.08 -12.41
C GLU A 34 -4.23 21.40 -11.36
N TYR A 35 -4.34 20.59 -10.28
CA TYR A 35 -5.39 20.71 -9.26
C TYR A 35 -5.01 21.53 -8.01
N LYS A 36 -3.79 22.10 -7.95
CA LYS A 36 -3.33 22.97 -6.84
C LYS A 36 -4.21 24.20 -6.58
N SER A 37 -5.03 24.62 -7.53
CA SER A 37 -5.79 25.88 -7.46
C SER A 37 -7.22 25.77 -6.90
N ALA A 38 -7.74 24.58 -6.59
CA ALA A 38 -9.11 24.43 -6.08
C ALA A 38 -9.13 24.14 -4.56
N SER A 39 -9.09 25.20 -3.76
CA SER A 39 -9.31 25.13 -2.31
C SER A 39 -10.70 24.61 -1.95
N ARG A 40 -10.71 23.76 -0.90
CA ARG A 40 -11.77 23.48 0.09
C ARG A 40 -12.77 22.33 -0.15
N TYR A 41 -12.73 21.42 0.84
CA TYR A 41 -13.76 20.50 1.35
C TYR A 41 -14.01 19.14 0.68
N CYS A 42 -13.64 18.09 1.42
CA CYS A 42 -14.55 17.03 1.88
C CYS A 42 -13.87 16.29 3.05
N GLU A 43 -14.51 16.20 4.23
CA GLU A 43 -14.03 15.38 5.38
C GLU A 43 -14.14 13.85 5.13
N LEU A 44 -14.30 13.43 3.86
CA LEU A 44 -14.12 12.06 3.36
C LEU A 44 -13.08 11.99 2.22
N LEU A 45 -12.50 13.14 1.84
CA LEU A 45 -11.53 13.37 0.76
C LEU A 45 -10.58 14.49 1.21
N GLU A 46 -9.94 14.35 2.36
CA GLU A 46 -9.01 15.38 2.83
C GLU A 46 -7.73 15.35 2.00
N ALA A 47 -7.80 16.05 0.87
CA ALA A 47 -6.74 16.31 -0.11
C ALA A 47 -6.10 15.04 -0.69
N GLU A 48 -6.16 14.89 -2.02
CA GLU A 48 -5.31 13.93 -2.75
C GLU A 48 -5.73 12.45 -2.60
N GLY A 49 -6.75 12.03 -3.36
CA GLY A 49 -7.14 10.62 -3.52
C GLY A 49 -8.11 10.08 -2.46
N PHE A 50 -8.94 9.11 -2.84
CA PHE A 50 -9.87 8.45 -1.93
C PHE A 50 -9.10 7.58 -0.93
N ARG A 51 -8.69 8.18 0.20
CA ARG A 51 -7.96 7.48 1.25
C ARG A 51 -8.94 6.88 2.24
N VAL A 52 -9.19 5.57 2.14
CA VAL A 52 -9.95 4.86 3.18
C VAL A 52 -9.07 4.78 4.43
N THR A 53 -9.42 5.53 5.48
CA THR A 53 -8.68 5.56 6.75
C THR A 53 -8.89 4.30 7.60
N LYS A 54 -9.91 3.51 7.27
CA LYS A 54 -10.16 2.15 7.78
C LYS A 54 -10.07 1.17 6.60
N GLY A 55 -9.92 -0.14 6.81
CA GLY A 55 -9.96 -1.06 5.66
C GLY A 55 -11.28 -0.94 4.91
N ILE A 56 -11.34 -1.23 3.60
CA ILE A 56 -12.62 -1.18 2.84
C ILE A 56 -13.72 -2.03 3.49
N ALA A 57 -13.32 -3.11 4.16
CA ALA A 57 -14.22 -4.01 4.89
C ALA A 57 -14.80 -3.44 6.19
N ASP A 58 -14.22 -2.37 6.73
CA ASP A 58 -14.71 -1.68 7.93
C ASP A 58 -15.62 -0.49 7.57
N MET A 59 -15.95 -0.28 6.29
CA MET A 59 -16.92 0.72 5.84
C MET A 59 -18.33 0.33 6.28
N ASP A 60 -19.11 1.33 6.73
CA ASP A 60 -20.53 1.12 6.95
C ASP A 60 -21.28 0.85 5.61
N PRO A 61 -22.48 0.24 5.65
CA PRO A 61 -23.23 -0.11 4.45
C PRO A 61 -23.62 1.09 3.56
N ALA A 62 -23.79 2.29 4.15
CA ALA A 62 -24.13 3.49 3.40
C ALA A 62 -22.93 3.97 2.56
N CYS A 63 -21.72 3.92 3.14
CA CYS A 63 -20.47 4.21 2.45
C CYS A 63 -20.19 3.19 1.34
N GLN A 64 -20.42 1.89 1.59
CA GLN A 64 -20.29 0.86 0.55
C GLN A 64 -21.22 1.11 -0.64
N THR A 65 -22.47 1.53 -0.37
CA THR A 65 -23.45 1.85 -1.43
C THR A 65 -23.01 3.07 -2.26
N ARG A 66 -22.51 4.13 -1.61
CA ARG A 66 -22.00 5.31 -2.31
C ARG A 66 -20.78 4.98 -3.17
N LEU A 67 -19.86 4.15 -2.67
CA LEU A 67 -18.70 3.72 -3.43
C LEU A 67 -19.10 2.88 -4.65
N LEU A 68 -20.10 1.99 -4.50
CA LEU A 68 -20.64 1.23 -5.62
C LEU A 68 -21.26 2.15 -6.69
N THR A 69 -22.08 3.14 -6.29
CA THR A 69 -22.61 4.13 -7.23
C THR A 69 -21.51 4.90 -7.95
N PHE A 70 -20.44 5.27 -7.23
CA PHE A 70 -19.29 5.92 -7.86
C PHE A 70 -18.57 5.02 -8.86
N LEU A 71 -18.34 3.75 -8.53
CA LEU A 71 -17.73 2.77 -9.43
C LEU A 71 -18.59 2.48 -10.68
N ASP A 72 -19.91 2.62 -10.56
CA ASP A 72 -20.86 2.38 -11.65
C ASP A 72 -20.99 3.59 -12.58
N GLU A 73 -21.12 4.78 -12.00
CA GLU A 73 -21.46 6.00 -12.74
C GLU A 73 -20.26 6.91 -13.02
N GLY A 74 -19.16 6.75 -12.27
CA GLY A 74 -18.02 7.67 -12.30
C GLY A 74 -18.37 9.08 -11.79
N LEU A 75 -19.50 9.22 -11.09
CA LEU A 75 -20.05 10.47 -10.60
C LEU A 75 -19.95 10.57 -9.08
N VAL A 76 -19.58 11.75 -8.58
CA VAL A 76 -19.49 12.04 -7.14
C VAL A 76 -20.45 13.16 -6.78
N SER A 77 -21.13 13.01 -5.63
CA SER A 77 -21.93 14.07 -5.00
C SER A 77 -21.48 14.24 -3.54
N PRO A 78 -20.93 15.40 -3.16
CA PRO A 78 -20.55 15.69 -1.80
C PRO A 78 -21.76 15.65 -0.86
N MET A 79 -21.53 15.39 0.42
CA MET A 79 -22.62 15.44 1.41
C MET A 79 -23.19 16.87 1.48
N GLY A 80 -24.52 17.00 1.38
CA GLY A 80 -25.20 18.30 1.36
C GLY A 80 -25.17 19.02 0.01
N TRP A 81 -24.66 18.38 -1.06
CA TRP A 81 -24.71 18.94 -2.41
C TRP A 81 -26.11 18.80 -3.01
N HIS A 82 -26.69 19.93 -3.41
CA HIS A 82 -28.00 20.00 -4.07
C HIS A 82 -27.91 20.25 -5.59
N GLY A 83 -26.69 20.34 -6.13
CA GLY A 83 -26.44 20.53 -7.55
C GLY A 83 -26.34 19.21 -8.32
N LYS A 84 -25.96 19.29 -9.60
CA LYS A 84 -25.70 18.09 -10.41
C LYS A 84 -24.42 17.38 -9.95
N PRO A 85 -24.37 16.03 -9.94
CA PRO A 85 -23.14 15.29 -9.69
C PRO A 85 -22.05 15.65 -10.71
N PHE A 86 -20.78 15.44 -10.34
CA PHE A 86 -19.64 15.70 -11.21
C PHE A 86 -18.89 14.41 -11.55
N SER A 87 -18.37 14.32 -12.77
CA SER A 87 -17.51 13.22 -13.19
C SER A 87 -16.13 13.34 -12.59
N ALA A 88 -15.64 12.25 -12.00
CA ALA A 88 -14.32 12.16 -11.40
C ALA A 88 -13.63 10.88 -11.88
N PRO A 89 -12.84 10.93 -12.97
CA PRO A 89 -12.06 9.78 -13.41
C PRO A 89 -10.93 9.53 -12.40
N LEU A 90 -11.06 8.47 -11.59
CA LEU A 90 -10.12 8.12 -10.53
C LEU A 90 -9.80 6.62 -10.58
N ILE A 91 -8.60 6.25 -10.15
CA ILE A 91 -8.23 4.86 -9.87
C ILE A 91 -8.39 4.64 -8.37
N ILE A 92 -9.17 3.62 -7.99
CA ILE A 92 -9.40 3.27 -6.59
C ILE A 92 -8.50 2.12 -6.21
N VAL A 93 -7.64 2.35 -5.22
CA VAL A 93 -6.85 1.30 -4.56
C VAL A 93 -7.41 1.10 -3.15
N ALA A 94 -7.90 -0.11 -2.88
CA ALA A 94 -8.47 -0.47 -1.60
C ALA A 94 -7.63 -1.55 -0.91
N ALA A 95 -7.54 -1.47 0.41
CA ALA A 95 -6.86 -2.46 1.24
C ALA A 95 -7.80 -2.96 2.34
N THR A 96 -7.63 -4.22 2.73
CA THR A 96 -8.34 -4.83 3.84
C THR A 96 -7.47 -5.89 4.51
N ASN A 97 -7.56 -5.98 5.83
CA ASN A 97 -7.00 -7.08 6.63
C ASN A 97 -8.08 -8.11 7.02
N ARG A 98 -9.33 -7.92 6.58
CA ARG A 98 -10.45 -8.83 6.83
C ARG A 98 -10.54 -9.86 5.70
N PRO A 99 -10.97 -11.11 5.99
CA PRO A 99 -11.16 -12.13 4.98
C PRO A 99 -12.48 -11.91 4.21
N VAL A 100 -12.53 -10.84 3.39
CA VAL A 100 -13.75 -10.43 2.66
C VAL A 100 -14.31 -11.55 1.78
N ARG A 101 -13.45 -12.34 1.13
CA ARG A 101 -13.87 -13.50 0.33
C ARG A 101 -14.63 -14.54 1.17
N GLU A 102 -14.17 -14.81 2.39
CA GLU A 102 -14.84 -15.75 3.30
C GLU A 102 -16.16 -15.17 3.81
N TRP A 103 -16.19 -13.87 4.10
CA TRP A 103 -17.42 -13.18 4.51
C TRP A 103 -18.50 -13.28 3.44
N ILE A 104 -18.16 -13.02 2.18
CA ILE A 104 -19.08 -13.16 1.05
C ILE A 104 -19.55 -14.62 0.92
N ALA A 105 -18.62 -15.59 0.95
CA ALA A 105 -18.96 -17.02 0.85
C ALA A 105 -19.88 -17.50 1.99
N SER A 106 -19.75 -16.92 3.19
CA SER A 106 -20.60 -17.23 4.35
C SER A 106 -21.93 -16.46 4.39
N GLY A 107 -22.20 -15.60 3.41
CA GLY A 107 -23.40 -14.76 3.37
C GLY A 107 -23.43 -13.64 4.41
N ASN A 108 -22.26 -13.18 4.89
CA ASN A 108 -22.17 -12.15 5.91
C ASN A 108 -22.58 -10.76 5.35
N PRO A 109 -23.58 -10.08 5.94
CA PRO A 109 -24.08 -8.80 5.44
C PRO A 109 -23.14 -7.61 5.70
N SER A 110 -22.00 -7.84 6.38
CA SER A 110 -21.04 -6.78 6.71
C SER A 110 -20.31 -6.23 5.48
N PHE A 111 -20.26 -6.98 4.38
CA PHE A 111 -19.66 -6.53 3.13
C PHE A 111 -20.53 -6.91 1.94
N ARG A 112 -20.79 -5.95 1.05
CA ARG A 112 -21.59 -6.23 -0.15
C ARG A 112 -20.78 -6.97 -1.21
N GLU A 113 -21.33 -8.08 -1.68
CA GLU A 113 -20.74 -8.91 -2.72
C GLU A 113 -20.59 -8.14 -4.06
N ASP A 114 -21.60 -7.33 -4.42
CA ASP A 114 -21.57 -6.52 -5.64
C ASP A 114 -20.39 -5.54 -5.68
N LEU A 115 -20.08 -4.90 -4.55
CA LEU A 115 -18.92 -4.02 -4.41
C LEU A 115 -17.59 -4.78 -4.58
N PHE A 116 -17.49 -6.00 -4.08
CA PHE A 116 -16.27 -6.82 -4.21
C PHE A 116 -15.94 -7.11 -5.67
N TYR A 117 -16.94 -7.47 -6.47
CA TYR A 117 -16.75 -7.84 -7.87
C TYR A 117 -16.54 -6.64 -8.81
N ARG A 118 -16.67 -5.40 -8.33
CA ARG A 118 -16.28 -4.22 -9.12
C ARG A 118 -14.79 -3.91 -9.10
N PHE A 119 -14.01 -4.58 -8.25
CA PHE A 119 -12.56 -4.48 -8.30
C PHE A 119 -12.00 -5.45 -9.34
N ASP A 120 -11.34 -4.92 -10.37
CA ASP A 120 -10.77 -5.72 -11.46
C ASP A 120 -9.63 -6.65 -11.01
N CYS A 121 -8.86 -6.21 -10.02
CA CYS A 121 -7.67 -6.90 -9.55
C CYS A 121 -7.67 -7.03 -8.04
N VAL A 122 -7.43 -8.24 -7.55
CA VAL A 122 -7.27 -8.54 -6.13
C VAL A 122 -5.87 -9.09 -5.91
N ILE A 123 -5.05 -8.33 -5.19
CA ILE A 123 -3.68 -8.71 -4.84
C ILE A 123 -3.66 -9.16 -3.39
N SER A 124 -3.23 -10.40 -3.15
CA SER A 124 -2.97 -10.90 -1.81
C SER A 124 -1.51 -10.63 -1.45
N LEU A 125 -1.28 -9.78 -0.45
CA LEU A 125 0.06 -9.51 0.07
C LEU A 125 0.42 -10.57 1.13
N PRO A 126 1.41 -11.44 0.87
CA PRO A 126 1.79 -12.44 1.85
C PRO A 126 2.48 -11.77 3.05
N PRO A 127 2.32 -12.34 4.25
CA PRO A 127 2.96 -11.82 5.45
C PRO A 127 4.48 -11.94 5.37
N LEU A 128 5.19 -11.09 6.11
CA LEU A 128 6.67 -11.06 6.10
C LEU A 128 7.32 -12.42 6.38
N ARG A 129 6.69 -13.27 7.21
CA ARG A 129 7.15 -14.63 7.51
C ARG A 129 7.25 -15.56 6.28
N GLU A 130 6.46 -15.29 5.24
CA GLU A 130 6.48 -16.01 3.96
C GLU A 130 7.45 -15.37 2.95
N ARG A 131 7.88 -14.13 3.22
CA ARG A 131 8.79 -13.31 2.39
C ARG A 131 10.18 -13.13 3.03
N ARG A 132 10.68 -14.13 3.77
CA ARG A 132 11.97 -14.03 4.47
C ARG A 132 13.15 -13.70 3.55
N LYS A 133 13.09 -14.16 2.29
CA LYS A 133 14.13 -13.88 1.28
C LYS A 133 14.24 -12.38 0.94
N ASP A 134 13.17 -11.63 1.12
CA ASP A 134 13.12 -10.19 0.85
C ASP A 134 13.65 -9.36 2.03
N MET A 135 13.96 -9.98 3.18
CA MET A 135 14.32 -9.29 4.42
C MET A 135 15.49 -8.31 4.22
N ARG A 136 16.53 -8.73 3.50
CA ARG A 136 17.70 -7.89 3.20
C ARG A 136 17.32 -6.62 2.46
N LEU A 137 16.48 -6.76 1.42
CA LEU A 137 16.00 -5.65 0.63
C LEU A 137 15.11 -4.72 1.47
N LEU A 138 14.16 -5.30 2.22
CA LEU A 138 13.25 -4.53 3.07
C LEU A 138 14.00 -3.75 4.14
N VAL A 139 14.97 -4.36 4.80
CA VAL A 139 15.84 -3.67 5.77
C VAL A 139 16.62 -2.55 5.10
N SER A 140 17.23 -2.83 3.94
CA SER A 140 18.00 -1.82 3.20
C SER A 140 17.16 -0.63 2.74
N LEU A 141 15.91 -0.85 2.35
CA LEU A 141 14.97 0.21 1.97
C LEU A 141 14.53 0.98 3.22
N SER A 142 14.15 0.28 4.28
CA SER A 142 13.73 0.92 5.53
C SER A 142 14.84 1.74 6.18
N LEU A 143 16.11 1.35 6.07
CA LEU A 143 17.23 2.14 6.57
C LEU A 143 17.45 3.45 5.79
N GLN A 144 16.91 3.58 4.58
CA GLN A 144 16.96 4.82 3.80
C GLN A 144 15.83 5.79 4.18
N GLU A 145 14.80 5.31 4.89
CA GLU A 145 13.69 6.13 5.33
C GLU A 145 14.09 6.96 6.56
N GLU A 146 13.98 8.28 6.44
CA GLU A 146 14.32 9.23 7.51
C GLU A 146 13.51 8.98 8.80
N GLU A 147 12.28 8.48 8.69
CA GLU A 147 11.45 8.12 9.85
C GLU A 147 12.03 6.96 10.68
N VAL A 148 12.78 6.06 10.05
CA VAL A 148 13.37 4.85 10.64
C VAL A 148 14.81 5.11 11.04
N ASN A 149 15.57 5.83 10.21
CA ASN A 149 16.99 6.09 10.38
C ASN A 149 17.32 7.58 10.21
N PRO A 150 16.99 8.43 11.21
CA PRO A 150 17.22 9.86 11.07
C PRO A 150 18.70 10.21 10.88
N GLY A 151 18.99 11.12 9.97
CA GLY A 151 20.34 11.52 9.57
C GLY A 151 20.89 10.72 8.38
N TYR A 152 20.10 9.82 7.77
CA TYR A 152 20.61 8.97 6.69
C TYR A 152 20.99 9.79 5.45
N LEU A 153 20.19 10.79 5.10
CA LEU A 153 20.46 11.65 3.93
C LEU A 153 21.67 12.57 4.17
N GLU A 154 21.86 13.04 5.40
CA GLU A 154 22.96 13.88 5.86
C GLU A 154 24.26 13.11 6.07
N GLY A 155 24.20 11.77 6.10
CA GLY A 155 25.37 10.90 6.28
C GLY A 155 25.71 10.57 7.74
N ASP A 156 24.89 11.03 8.68
CA ASP A 156 25.03 10.77 10.12
C ASP A 156 24.28 9.50 10.58
N GLY A 157 23.37 8.99 9.75
CA GLY A 157 22.56 7.81 10.02
C GLY A 157 23.32 6.50 9.85
N ILE A 158 22.63 5.39 10.13
CA ILE A 158 23.15 4.04 9.95
C ILE A 158 23.37 3.76 8.46
N ARG A 159 24.61 3.44 8.07
CA ARG A 159 24.98 3.17 6.67
C ARG A 159 25.10 1.68 6.36
N ARG A 160 25.34 0.87 7.38
CA ARG A 160 25.60 -0.56 7.22
C ARG A 160 24.88 -1.35 8.30
N ILE A 161 24.50 -2.57 7.95
CA ILE A 161 24.01 -3.57 8.89
C ILE A 161 24.93 -4.79 8.80
N SER A 162 25.27 -5.38 9.94
CA SER A 162 26.09 -6.57 10.00
C SER A 162 25.29 -7.82 9.58
N LEU A 163 25.98 -8.82 9.03
CA LEU A 163 25.33 -10.03 8.50
C LEU A 163 24.59 -10.82 9.59
N ASP A 164 25.17 -10.92 10.79
CA ASP A 164 24.56 -11.55 11.95
C ASP A 164 23.25 -10.85 12.39
N ALA A 165 23.18 -9.52 12.25
CA ALA A 165 21.95 -8.76 12.53
C ALA A 165 20.87 -9.07 11.49
N VAL A 166 21.23 -9.13 10.20
CA VAL A 166 20.31 -9.53 9.13
C VAL A 166 19.81 -10.96 9.34
N ASP A 167 20.71 -11.90 9.60
CA ASP A 167 20.37 -13.32 9.81
C ASP A 167 19.44 -13.50 11.01
N ALA A 168 19.61 -12.69 12.06
CA ALA A 168 18.69 -12.68 13.19
C ALA A 168 17.29 -12.17 12.80
N LEU A 169 17.21 -11.09 12.01
CA LEU A 169 15.93 -10.58 11.50
C LEU A 169 15.24 -11.63 10.60
N GLU A 170 15.97 -12.32 9.72
CA GLU A 170 15.42 -13.36 8.84
C GLU A 170 14.79 -14.55 9.60
N ARG A 171 15.27 -14.84 10.83
CA ARG A 171 14.76 -15.93 11.67
C ARG A 171 13.53 -15.54 12.50
N MET A 172 13.23 -14.25 12.63
CA MET A 172 12.08 -13.76 13.38
C MET A 172 10.76 -13.91 12.60
N ASN A 173 9.64 -14.06 13.32
CA ASN A 173 8.34 -14.32 12.71
C ASN A 173 7.51 -13.05 12.42
N PHE A 174 7.83 -11.92 13.06
CA PHE A 174 7.13 -10.62 12.93
C PHE A 174 5.59 -10.74 12.87
N PRO A 175 4.89 -11.06 13.98
CA PRO A 175 3.43 -11.07 14.02
C PRO A 175 2.80 -9.73 13.59
N GLY A 176 3.46 -8.59 13.85
CA GLY A 176 3.07 -7.27 13.37
C GLY A 176 3.58 -6.93 11.96
N ASN A 177 4.11 -7.92 11.22
CA ASN A 177 4.56 -7.81 9.84
C ASN A 177 5.56 -6.65 9.66
N PHE A 178 5.53 -5.97 8.52
CA PHE A 178 6.42 -4.86 8.19
C PHE A 178 6.35 -3.70 9.21
N ARG A 179 5.21 -3.48 9.86
CA ARG A 179 5.06 -2.45 10.90
C ARG A 179 5.96 -2.75 12.11
N GLU A 180 6.00 -4.00 12.54
CA GLU A 180 6.87 -4.43 13.64
C GLU A 180 8.35 -4.34 13.24
N LEU A 181 8.69 -4.74 12.01
CA LEU A 181 10.04 -4.61 11.46
C LEU A 181 10.52 -3.14 11.51
N ARG A 182 9.74 -2.19 10.98
CA ARG A 182 10.09 -0.76 10.98
C ARG A 182 10.31 -0.23 12.40
N VAL A 183 9.43 -0.56 13.34
CA VAL A 183 9.57 -0.15 14.74
C VAL A 183 10.85 -0.72 15.36
N ARG A 184 11.17 -1.99 15.07
CA ARG A 184 12.38 -2.63 15.59
C ARG A 184 13.65 -2.02 15.01
N LEU A 185 13.68 -1.79 13.70
CA LEU A 185 14.79 -1.10 13.04
C LEU A 185 14.97 0.32 13.58
N LYS A 186 13.89 1.09 13.75
CA LYS A 186 13.93 2.43 14.32
C LYS A 186 14.56 2.47 15.72
N ARG A 187 14.18 1.53 16.58
CA ARG A 187 14.77 1.37 17.92
C ARG A 187 16.25 1.03 17.84
N ALA A 188 16.62 0.10 16.96
CA ALA A 188 18.00 -0.33 16.77
C ALA A 188 18.89 0.80 16.21
N CYS A 189 18.41 1.57 15.23
CA CYS A 189 19.11 2.76 14.71
C CYS A 189 19.31 3.80 15.81
N SER A 190 18.29 4.02 16.64
CA SER A 190 18.39 4.94 17.78
C SER A 190 19.41 4.48 18.82
N ALA A 191 19.49 3.16 19.08
CA ALA A 191 20.49 2.59 19.99
C ALA A 191 21.92 2.75 19.44
N ALA A 192 22.13 2.37 18.18
CA ALA A 192 23.41 2.52 17.51
C ALA A 192 23.89 3.98 17.47
N ARG A 193 22.98 4.94 17.22
CA ARG A 193 23.30 6.36 17.24
C ARG A 193 23.71 6.86 18.63
N ARG A 194 23.11 6.34 19.71
CA ARG A 194 23.53 6.66 21.09
C ARG A 194 24.93 6.12 21.40
N GLU A 195 25.32 5.00 20.81
CA GLU A 195 26.68 4.47 20.88
C GLU A 195 27.67 5.23 19.97
N GLY A 196 27.19 6.15 19.13
CA GLY A 196 28.02 6.88 18.16
C GLY A 196 28.51 6.03 16.99
N VAL A 197 27.86 4.90 16.71
CA VAL A 197 28.23 3.99 15.62
C VAL A 197 27.26 4.08 14.44
N GLN A 198 27.80 4.06 13.21
CA GLN A 198 27.01 4.07 11.97
C GLN A 198 26.75 2.66 11.40
N ILE A 199 27.03 1.62 12.20
CA ILE A 199 26.85 0.22 11.84
C ILE A 199 25.83 -0.41 12.80
N LEU A 200 24.77 -0.99 12.24
CA LEU A 200 23.79 -1.75 12.98
C LEU A 200 24.30 -3.16 13.24
N CYS A 201 24.56 -3.50 14.51
CA CYS A 201 24.97 -4.82 14.95
C CYS A 201 23.83 -5.58 15.62
N LEU A 202 23.99 -6.90 15.79
CA LEU A 202 23.01 -7.77 16.44
C LEU A 202 22.59 -7.27 17.84
N ARG A 203 23.54 -6.76 18.63
CA ARG A 203 23.27 -6.22 19.97
C ARG A 203 22.19 -5.12 19.95
N HIS A 204 22.12 -4.29 18.91
CA HIS A 204 21.15 -3.21 18.82
C HIS A 204 19.71 -3.71 18.55
N LEU A 205 19.55 -4.95 18.07
CA LEU A 205 18.23 -5.56 17.78
C LEU A 205 17.60 -6.25 18.99
N LEU A 206 18.39 -6.49 20.05
CA LEU A 206 18.02 -7.25 21.24
C LEU A 206 17.54 -6.37 22.40
N HIS A 207 17.49 -5.04 22.20
CA HIS A 207 16.97 -4.05 23.15
C HIS A 207 15.57 -3.57 22.74
#